data_AF-A0A936WWJ8-F1
#
_entry.id   AF-A0A936WWJ8-F1
#
_cell.length_a   1.000
_cell.length_b   1.000
_cell.length_c   1.000
_cell.angle_alpha   90.00
_cell.angle_beta   90.00
_cell.angle_gamma   90.00
#
_symmetry.space_group_name_H-M   'P 1'
#
loop_
_entity.id
_entity.type
_entity.pdbx_description
1 polymer ?
#
loop_
_entity_poly.entity_id
_entity_poly.type
_entity_poly.pdbx_seq_one_letter_code
_entity_poly.pdbx_strand_id
1 'polypeptide(L)'
;MKRTFLIFGFLLLLAVVNTASAQDYKFAVGVRLSNSTPTLNNSVSAKYFVTQQTAIEGLVSFGSRFGIGGLMEIHRPFKPEGFGWFYGAGAYVGFQDKNTYLGPTGIIGLDYKFPAIPLNLSLDWKPELDIIPKVAFIPDAFAVTARFAFK
;
A
#
# COMPACT_ATOMS: atom_id res chain seq x y z
N MET A 1 -21.34 43.31 -1.17
CA MET A 1 -21.45 42.53 0.09
C MET A 1 -22.32 41.27 -0.01
N LYS A 2 -23.30 41.16 -0.93
CA LYS A 2 -24.17 39.97 -1.04
C LYS A 2 -23.56 38.78 -1.81
N ARG A 3 -22.51 38.99 -2.63
CA ARG A 3 -21.88 37.93 -3.45
C ARG A 3 -20.79 37.15 -2.70
N THR A 4 -20.20 37.72 -1.65
CA THR A 4 -19.16 37.07 -0.84
C THR A 4 -19.72 35.98 0.07
N PHE A 5 -20.97 36.11 0.51
CA PHE A 5 -21.68 35.10 1.30
C PHE A 5 -21.99 33.82 0.50
N LEU A 6 -22.20 33.94 -0.82
CA LEU A 6 -22.47 32.78 -1.69
C LEU A 6 -21.22 31.90 -1.91
N ILE A 7 -20.04 32.51 -1.94
CA ILE A 7 -18.76 31.79 -2.05
C ILE A 7 -18.44 31.06 -0.75
N PHE A 8 -18.75 31.68 0.40
CA PHE A 8 -18.55 31.06 1.72
C PHE A 8 -19.52 29.88 1.97
N GLY A 9 -20.75 29.97 1.46
CA GLY A 9 -21.74 28.87 1.52
C GLY A 9 -21.35 27.67 0.65
N PHE A 10 -20.79 27.91 -0.55
CA PHE A 10 -20.34 26.85 -1.45
C PHE A 10 -19.11 26.09 -0.89
N LEU A 11 -18.21 26.79 -0.19
CA LEU A 11 -17.06 26.20 0.50
C LEU A 11 -17.46 25.34 1.72
N LEU A 12 -18.55 25.68 2.41
CA LEU A 12 -19.06 24.88 3.53
C LEU A 12 -19.75 23.58 3.08
N LEU A 13 -20.31 23.54 1.86
CA LEU A 13 -20.94 22.32 1.30
C LEU A 13 -19.93 21.24 0.87
N LEU A 14 -18.65 21.58 0.73
CA LEU A 14 -17.57 20.62 0.47
C LEU A 14 -17.03 19.93 1.74
N ALA A 15 -17.51 20.30 2.94
CA ALA A 15 -17.02 19.77 4.20
C ALA A 15 -17.72 18.49 4.68
N VAL A 16 -18.74 17.98 3.97
CA VAL A 16 -19.33 16.66 4.29
C VAL A 16 -18.56 15.56 3.57
N VAL A 17 -17.27 15.43 3.93
CA VAL A 17 -16.52 14.20 3.66
C VAL A 17 -17.01 13.17 4.65
N ASN A 18 -17.90 12.29 4.17
CA ASN A 18 -18.26 11.06 4.87
C ASN A 18 -16.98 10.35 5.31
N THR A 19 -16.76 10.22 6.61
CA THR A 19 -15.76 9.31 7.17
C THR A 19 -16.29 7.89 7.04
N ALA A 20 -16.42 7.41 5.80
CA ALA A 20 -16.58 6.01 5.53
C ALA A 20 -15.33 5.31 6.09
N SER A 21 -15.51 4.44 7.08
CA SER A 21 -14.42 3.58 7.56
C SER A 21 -13.94 2.77 6.37
N ALA A 22 -12.72 3.04 5.93
CA ALA A 22 -12.20 2.44 4.71
C ALA A 22 -11.96 0.93 4.91
N GLN A 23 -11.68 0.48 6.13
CA GLN A 23 -11.42 -0.92 6.46
C GLN A 23 -11.91 -1.29 7.88
N ASP A 24 -12.75 -2.33 8.00
CA ASP A 24 -13.23 -2.92 9.27
C ASP A 24 -12.22 -3.90 9.89
N TYR A 25 -10.92 -3.61 9.77
CA TYR A 25 -9.86 -4.42 10.38
C TYR A 25 -8.65 -3.54 10.70
N LYS A 26 -7.92 -3.90 11.76
CA LYS A 26 -6.67 -3.20 12.10
C LYS A 26 -5.44 -3.93 11.61
N PHE A 27 -5.45 -5.25 11.61
CA PHE A 27 -4.28 -6.06 11.28
C PHE A 27 -4.60 -7.08 10.20
N ALA A 28 -3.69 -7.30 9.26
CA ALA A 28 -3.82 -8.36 8.27
C ALA A 28 -2.45 -8.95 7.92
N VAL A 29 -2.41 -10.26 7.67
CA VAL A 29 -1.20 -10.97 7.25
C VAL A 29 -1.49 -11.87 6.07
N GLY A 30 -0.57 -11.96 5.12
CA GLY A 30 -0.65 -12.98 4.08
C GLY A 30 0.50 -12.92 3.08
N VAL A 31 0.20 -13.22 1.83
CA VAL A 31 1.21 -13.46 0.79
C VAL A 31 1.02 -12.50 -0.37
N ARG A 32 2.10 -11.82 -0.75
CA ARG A 32 2.23 -10.98 -1.93
C ARG A 32 3.00 -11.75 -2.99
N LEU A 33 2.47 -11.81 -4.20
CA LEU A 33 3.08 -12.50 -5.34
C LEU A 33 3.38 -11.48 -6.43
N SER A 34 4.65 -11.43 -6.84
CA SER A 34 5.16 -10.49 -7.83
C SER A 34 6.04 -11.22 -8.85
N ASN A 35 6.53 -10.51 -9.86
CA ASN A 35 7.55 -11.05 -10.76
C ASN A 35 8.93 -11.06 -10.05
N SER A 36 9.95 -11.62 -10.72
CA SER A 36 11.29 -11.79 -10.13
C SER A 36 12.19 -10.55 -10.21
N THR A 37 11.72 -9.44 -10.81
CA THR A 37 12.51 -8.24 -11.08
C THR A 37 12.81 -7.41 -9.83
N PRO A 38 11.83 -7.03 -8.99
CA PRO A 38 12.08 -6.22 -7.79
C PRO A 38 12.77 -7.02 -6.68
N THR A 39 13.48 -6.31 -5.81
CA THR A 39 14.07 -6.84 -4.59
C THR A 39 12.99 -7.35 -3.64
N LEU A 40 11.90 -6.59 -3.46
CA LEU A 40 10.71 -7.06 -2.75
C LEU A 40 9.70 -7.68 -3.74
N ASN A 41 10.00 -8.91 -4.14
CA ASN A 41 9.16 -9.71 -5.04
C ASN A 41 8.04 -10.45 -4.27
N ASN A 42 8.05 -11.79 -4.29
CA ASN A 42 7.17 -12.60 -3.47
C ASN A 42 7.50 -12.37 -2.01
N SER A 43 6.48 -12.10 -1.19
CA SER A 43 6.70 -11.68 0.19
C SER A 43 5.60 -12.17 1.12
N VAL A 44 5.96 -12.41 2.38
CA VAL A 44 5.00 -12.34 3.47
C VAL A 44 4.73 -10.86 3.72
N SER A 45 3.46 -10.49 3.73
CA SER A 45 3.00 -9.13 4.00
C SER A 45 2.27 -9.10 5.34
N ALA A 46 2.61 -8.11 6.17
CA ALA A 46 1.91 -7.80 7.41
C ALA A 46 1.52 -6.32 7.41
N LYS A 47 0.21 -6.05 7.46
CA LYS A 47 -0.38 -4.71 7.39
C LYS A 47 -1.03 -4.35 8.71
N TYR A 48 -0.79 -3.14 9.19
CA TYR A 48 -1.42 -2.60 10.38
C TYR A 48 -1.92 -1.16 10.15
N PHE A 49 -3.21 -0.92 10.36
CA PHE A 49 -3.82 0.40 10.30
C PHE A 49 -3.53 1.19 11.58
N VAL A 50 -2.67 2.20 11.47
CA VAL A 50 -2.33 3.12 12.56
C VAL A 50 -3.44 4.16 12.75
N THR A 51 -4.11 4.54 11.65
CA THR A 51 -5.31 5.38 11.66
C THR A 51 -6.38 4.76 10.76
N GLN A 52 -7.57 5.37 10.66
CA GLN A 52 -8.62 4.91 9.75
C GLN A 52 -8.23 4.98 8.25
N GLN A 53 -7.18 5.73 7.90
CA GLN A 53 -6.76 5.96 6.51
C GLN A 53 -5.27 5.70 6.31
N THR A 54 -4.50 5.41 7.36
CA THR A 54 -3.05 5.23 7.27
C THR A 54 -2.68 3.86 7.79
N ALA A 55 -2.01 3.08 6.95
CA ALA A 55 -1.48 1.78 7.29
C ALA A 55 0.05 1.79 7.20
N ILE A 56 0.68 0.97 8.04
CA ILE A 56 2.06 0.53 7.86
C ILE A 56 2.03 -0.90 7.34
N GLU A 57 2.86 -1.21 6.36
CA GLU A 57 3.00 -2.55 5.80
C GLU A 57 4.46 -3.00 5.84
N GLY A 58 4.71 -4.12 6.50
CA GLY A 58 5.99 -4.81 6.50
C GLY A 58 6.00 -5.93 5.47
N LEU A 59 7.10 -6.05 4.75
CA LEU A 59 7.33 -7.07 3.72
C LEU A 59 8.57 -7.88 4.07
N VAL A 60 8.45 -9.21 4.10
CA VAL A 60 9.58 -10.13 4.14
C VAL A 60 9.57 -10.92 2.84
N SER A 61 10.48 -10.58 1.95
CA SER A 61 10.55 -11.10 0.59
C SER A 61 11.51 -12.29 0.45
N PHE A 62 11.09 -13.24 -0.37
CA PHE A 62 11.80 -14.46 -0.71
C PHE A 62 11.63 -14.75 -2.20
N GLY A 63 12.70 -15.18 -2.89
CA GLY A 63 12.66 -15.41 -4.33
C GLY A 63 14.03 -15.20 -4.96
N SER A 64 14.13 -14.28 -5.93
CA SER A 64 15.41 -13.92 -6.56
C SER A 64 16.38 -13.28 -5.56
N ARG A 65 15.84 -12.51 -4.61
CA ARG A 65 16.58 -11.90 -3.49
C ARG A 65 15.83 -12.13 -2.20
N PHE A 66 16.56 -12.27 -1.09
CA PHE A 66 15.96 -12.13 0.23
C PHE A 66 15.86 -10.64 0.55
N GLY A 67 14.72 -10.15 1.01
CA GLY A 67 14.52 -8.72 1.25
C GLY A 67 13.59 -8.42 2.41
N ILE A 68 13.77 -7.27 3.02
CA ILE A 68 12.89 -6.73 4.05
C ILE A 68 12.53 -5.31 3.67
N GLY A 69 11.25 -4.99 3.76
CA GLY A 69 10.70 -3.69 3.41
C GLY A 69 9.69 -3.17 4.41
N GLY A 70 9.56 -1.85 4.45
CA GLY A 70 8.50 -1.17 5.18
C GLY A 70 7.87 -0.10 4.31
N LEU A 71 6.55 -0.01 4.32
CA LEU A 71 5.74 0.96 3.58
C LEU A 71 4.83 1.71 4.55
N MET A 72 4.62 2.99 4.29
CA MET A 72 3.51 3.77 4.84
C MET A 72 2.53 4.06 3.72
N GLU A 73 1.27 3.70 3.93
CA GLU A 73 0.22 3.75 2.91
C GLU A 73 -0.96 4.60 3.38
N ILE A 74 -1.47 5.42 2.49
CA ILE A 74 -2.69 6.19 2.67
C ILE A 74 -3.79 5.52 1.85
N HIS A 75 -4.84 5.06 2.54
CA HIS A 75 -5.99 4.36 2.00
C HIS A 75 -7.16 5.32 1.82
N ARG A 76 -7.84 5.19 0.68
CA ARG A 76 -9.03 5.96 0.32
C ARG A 76 -10.15 5.00 -0.10
N PRO A 77 -11.36 5.13 0.44
CA PRO A 77 -12.47 4.30 0.04
C PRO A 77 -12.89 4.62 -1.41
N PHE A 78 -13.37 3.60 -2.11
CA PHE A 78 -13.98 3.69 -3.42
C PHE A 78 -15.32 2.93 -3.39
N LYS A 79 -16.26 3.25 -4.28
CA LYS A 79 -17.51 2.47 -4.38
C LYS A 79 -17.30 1.33 -5.38
N PRO A 80 -17.80 0.11 -5.13
CA PRO A 80 -18.71 -0.31 -4.05
C PRO A 80 -18.01 -0.57 -2.70
N GLU A 81 -18.79 -0.84 -1.64
CA GLU A 81 -18.27 -1.09 -0.29
C GLU A 81 -17.16 -2.16 -0.26
N GLY A 82 -16.16 -1.92 0.59
CA GLY A 82 -14.97 -2.77 0.70
C GLY A 82 -13.89 -2.47 -0.34
N PHE A 83 -14.21 -1.78 -1.44
CA PHE A 83 -13.19 -1.31 -2.38
C PHE A 83 -12.52 -0.04 -1.87
N GLY A 84 -11.24 0.05 -2.16
CA GLY A 84 -10.44 1.24 -1.95
C GLY A 84 -9.28 1.29 -2.92
N TRP A 85 -8.58 2.40 -2.88
CA TRP A 85 -7.27 2.52 -3.48
C TRP A 85 -6.33 3.09 -2.43
N PHE A 86 -5.05 2.86 -2.63
CA PHE A 86 -4.03 3.34 -1.73
C PHE A 86 -2.80 3.78 -2.50
N TYR A 87 -2.03 4.65 -1.87
CA TYR A 87 -0.73 5.06 -2.34
C TYR A 87 0.18 5.30 -1.15
N GLY A 88 1.49 5.22 -1.37
CA GLY A 88 2.43 5.26 -0.27
C GLY A 88 3.87 5.28 -0.74
N ALA A 89 4.74 5.29 0.25
CA ALA A 89 6.17 5.20 0.06
C ALA A 89 6.81 4.44 1.20
N GLY A 90 8.03 3.98 0.96
CA GLY A 90 8.78 3.21 1.92
C GLY A 90 10.22 3.02 1.51
N ALA A 91 10.87 2.09 2.16
CA ALA A 91 12.24 1.70 1.87
C ALA A 91 12.42 0.20 2.07
N TYR A 92 13.50 -0.31 1.50
CA TYR A 92 13.82 -1.72 1.57
C TYR A 92 15.31 -1.95 1.62
N VAL A 93 15.68 -3.11 2.15
CA VAL A 93 17.00 -3.70 2.05
C VAL A 93 16.84 -5.14 1.55
N GLY A 94 17.73 -5.58 0.67
CA GLY A 94 17.77 -6.96 0.21
C GLY A 94 19.18 -7.45 -0.04
N PHE A 95 19.30 -8.76 -0.14
CA PHE A 95 20.56 -9.47 -0.15
C PHE A 95 20.52 -10.56 -1.22
N GLN A 96 21.54 -10.58 -2.07
CA GLN A 96 21.76 -11.60 -3.08
C GLN A 96 23.26 -11.81 -3.23
N ASP A 97 23.72 -13.04 -2.97
CA ASP A 97 25.14 -13.40 -2.96
C ASP A 97 25.98 -12.45 -2.08
N LYS A 98 26.84 -11.63 -2.69
CA LYS A 98 27.71 -10.64 -2.01
C LYS A 98 27.18 -9.20 -2.11
N ASN A 99 26.03 -9.00 -2.76
CA ASN A 99 25.47 -7.68 -3.00
C ASN A 99 24.36 -7.37 -2.00
N THR A 100 24.35 -6.12 -1.54
CA THR A 100 23.24 -5.53 -0.80
C THR A 100 22.50 -4.57 -1.73
N TYR A 101 21.19 -4.68 -1.74
CA TYR A 101 20.27 -3.80 -2.47
C TYR A 101 19.56 -2.94 -1.45
N LEU A 102 19.59 -1.62 -1.64
CA LEU A 102 18.99 -0.68 -0.71
C LEU A 102 18.39 0.46 -1.51
N GLY A 103 17.17 0.84 -1.18
CA GLY A 103 16.50 1.90 -1.91
C GLY A 103 15.17 2.33 -1.31
N PRO A 104 14.68 3.52 -1.70
CA PRO A 104 13.29 3.88 -1.51
C PRO A 104 12.40 3.13 -2.50
N THR A 105 11.13 3.02 -2.15
CA THR A 105 10.09 2.42 -3.00
C THR A 105 8.81 3.23 -2.87
N GLY A 106 8.11 3.40 -3.99
CA GLY A 106 6.74 3.92 -4.01
C GLY A 106 5.74 2.77 -4.11
N ILE A 107 4.49 3.02 -3.74
CA ILE A 107 3.40 2.08 -4.00
C ILE A 107 2.13 2.83 -4.38
N ILE A 108 1.37 2.25 -5.30
CA ILE A 108 -0.02 2.59 -5.58
C ILE A 108 -0.77 1.30 -5.91
N GLY A 109 -2.00 1.17 -5.42
CA GLY A 109 -2.76 -0.04 -5.64
C GLY A 109 -4.24 0.11 -5.40
N LEU A 110 -4.96 -0.93 -5.81
CA LEU A 110 -6.36 -1.17 -5.48
C LEU A 110 -6.41 -2.17 -4.33
N ASP A 111 -7.34 -1.95 -3.41
CA ASP A 111 -7.58 -2.80 -2.26
C ASP A 111 -9.05 -3.21 -2.23
N TYR A 112 -9.32 -4.47 -1.91
CA TYR A 112 -10.67 -4.97 -1.70
C TYR A 112 -10.73 -5.83 -0.44
N LYS A 113 -11.50 -5.34 0.54
CA LYS A 113 -11.85 -6.10 1.73
C LYS A 113 -13.22 -6.74 1.55
N PHE A 114 -13.25 -8.08 1.54
CA PHE A 114 -14.52 -8.81 1.46
C PHE A 114 -15.32 -8.57 2.75
N PRO A 115 -16.59 -8.14 2.67
CA PRO A 115 -17.43 -7.91 3.85
C PRO A 115 -17.78 -9.20 4.60
N ALA A 116 -18.02 -10.29 3.86
CA ALA A 116 -18.54 -11.54 4.41
C ALA A 116 -17.45 -12.51 4.94
N ILE A 117 -16.20 -12.34 4.52
CA ILE A 117 -15.09 -13.24 4.88
C ILE A 117 -13.86 -12.45 5.34
N PRO A 118 -13.00 -13.00 6.21
CA PRO A 118 -11.80 -12.34 6.71
C PRO A 118 -10.66 -12.26 5.65
N LEU A 119 -10.98 -12.04 4.37
CA LEU A 119 -10.00 -11.92 3.28
C LEU A 119 -9.89 -10.47 2.79
N ASN A 120 -8.67 -10.00 2.59
CA ASN A 120 -8.30 -8.77 1.88
C ASN A 120 -7.49 -9.16 0.64
N LEU A 121 -7.82 -8.56 -0.50
CA LEU A 121 -7.05 -8.70 -1.74
C LEU A 121 -6.56 -7.32 -2.21
N SER A 122 -5.33 -7.23 -2.66
CA SER A 122 -4.80 -6.02 -3.29
C SER A 122 -4.12 -6.31 -4.61
N LEU A 123 -4.19 -5.36 -5.53
CA LEU A 123 -3.43 -5.31 -6.77
C LEU A 123 -2.61 -4.02 -6.75
N ASP A 124 -1.29 -4.13 -6.83
CA ASP A 124 -0.41 -2.99 -6.64
C ASP A 124 0.71 -2.89 -7.67
N TRP A 125 1.13 -1.66 -7.90
CA TRP A 125 2.37 -1.29 -8.57
C TRP A 125 3.31 -0.67 -7.55
N LYS A 126 4.49 -1.28 -7.36
CA LYS A 126 5.42 -0.94 -6.29
C LYS A 126 6.86 -0.73 -6.80
N PRO A 127 7.12 0.32 -7.60
CA PRO A 127 8.43 0.54 -8.19
C PRO A 127 9.51 0.73 -7.13
N GLU A 128 10.72 0.31 -7.47
CA GLU A 128 11.89 0.40 -6.60
C GLU A 128 12.97 1.27 -7.25
N LEU A 129 13.71 2.01 -6.44
CA LEU A 129 14.93 2.68 -6.88
C LEU A 129 16.09 2.12 -6.08
N ASP A 130 16.82 1.16 -6.65
CA ASP A 130 18.08 0.70 -6.07
C ASP A 130 19.03 1.91 -6.02
N ILE A 131 19.63 2.18 -4.87
CA ILE A 131 20.72 3.15 -4.69
C ILE A 131 22.05 2.39 -4.52
N ILE A 132 21.99 1.25 -3.84
CA ILE A 132 23.10 0.30 -3.67
C ILE A 132 22.70 -1.00 -4.39
N PRO A 133 23.61 -1.69 -5.11
CA PRO A 133 25.01 -1.34 -5.34
C PRO A 133 25.22 -0.27 -6.41
N LYS A 134 24.18 0.06 -7.18
CA LYS A 134 24.18 1.10 -8.19
C LYS A 134 22.78 1.71 -8.30
N VAL A 135 22.71 2.93 -8.81
CA VAL A 135 21.42 3.57 -9.08
C VAL A 135 20.71 2.84 -10.22
N ALA A 136 19.57 2.21 -9.94
CA ALA A 136 18.75 1.55 -10.94
C ALA A 136 17.26 1.67 -10.58
N PHE A 137 16.46 2.15 -11.53
CA PHE A 137 15.01 2.22 -11.38
C PHE A 137 14.36 0.94 -11.89
N ILE A 138 13.52 0.32 -11.07
CA ILE A 138 12.82 -0.93 -11.34
C ILE A 138 11.31 -0.64 -11.40
N PRO A 139 10.77 -0.30 -12.59
CA PRO A 139 9.36 0.00 -12.75
C PRO A 139 8.49 -1.24 -12.76
N ASP A 140 8.98 -2.38 -13.22
CA ASP A 140 8.22 -3.60 -13.45
C ASP A 140 8.05 -4.41 -12.15
N ALA A 141 7.30 -3.83 -11.21
CA ALA A 141 7.11 -4.35 -9.85
C ALA A 141 5.61 -4.44 -9.49
N PHE A 142 4.83 -5.14 -10.31
CA PHE A 142 3.40 -5.39 -10.07
C PHE A 142 3.19 -6.63 -9.20
N ALA A 143 2.16 -6.62 -8.37
CA ALA A 143 1.83 -7.76 -7.54
C ALA A 143 0.34 -7.89 -7.21
N VAL A 144 -0.04 -9.11 -6.87
CA VAL A 144 -1.30 -9.41 -6.19
C VAL A 144 -0.97 -9.84 -4.76
N THR A 145 -1.71 -9.34 -3.79
CA THR A 145 -1.55 -9.75 -2.39
C THR A 145 -2.88 -10.28 -1.85
N ALA A 146 -2.83 -11.38 -1.13
CA ALA A 146 -3.94 -11.91 -0.37
C ALA A 146 -3.59 -11.93 1.11
N ARG A 147 -4.42 -11.32 1.96
CA ARG A 147 -4.20 -11.23 3.41
C ARG A 147 -5.43 -11.70 4.18
N PHE A 148 -5.20 -12.46 5.24
CA PHE A 148 -6.19 -12.71 6.27
C PHE A 148 -6.29 -11.48 7.17
N ALA A 149 -7.48 -10.89 7.29
CA ALA A 149 -7.75 -9.68 8.04
C ALA A 149 -8.39 -10.03 9.40
N PHE A 150 -7.72 -9.61 10.47
CA PHE A 150 -8.13 -9.83 11.85
C PHE A 150 -9.00 -8.65 12.32
N LYS A 151 -10.21 -8.98 12.78
CA LYS A 151 -11.12 -8.02 13.43
C LYS A 151 -10.68 -7.74 14.86
#